data_AF-A0A7Y5T0L6-F1
#
_entry.id   AF-A0A7Y5T0L6-F1
#
_cell.length_a   1.000
_cell.length_b   1.000
_cell.length_c   1.000
_cell.angle_alpha   90.00
_cell.angle_beta   90.00
_cell.angle_gamma   90.00
#
_symmetry.space_group_name_H-M   'P 1'
#
loop_
_entity.id
_entity.type
_entity.pdbx_description
1 polymer ?
#
loop_
_entity_poly.entity_id
_entity_poly.type
_entity_poly.pdbx_seq_one_letter_code
_entity_poly.pdbx_strand_id
1 'polypeptide(L)'
;MHRGFLIVVSGRCGFRQRRLNLALDFMKNILLLVITLITLNCGKPNKSDSSSSNIIHLDSSDSIIKSLKDTTKIVYKISPQLEVIPLESEDIEDNIFYTWVTFLSESKILWSENDSTRSVAFRVLITTSEIYNYIYIEKITYGEEGFGKRIEYRSRLNTIIFSDKFKITGEFTGVKFSNWISYNSFIFTIDNKRFELTILNQNEAQILLCDS
;
A
#
# COMPACT_ATOMS: atom_id res chain seq x y z
N MET A 1 -17.14 11.17 38.92
CA MET A 1 -16.01 10.70 38.08
C MET A 1 -16.57 10.24 36.74
N HIS A 2 -16.28 10.98 35.67
CA HIS A 2 -16.14 10.52 34.28
C HIS A 2 -15.95 11.77 33.41
N ARG A 3 -14.71 11.99 32.95
CA ARG A 3 -14.42 12.99 31.91
C ARG A 3 -14.26 12.21 30.60
N GLY A 4 -15.23 12.34 29.71
CA GLY A 4 -15.13 11.86 28.34
C GLY A 4 -14.23 12.79 27.54
N PHE A 5 -13.24 12.23 26.84
CA PHE A 5 -12.45 12.95 25.85
C PHE A 5 -13.19 12.93 24.52
N LEU A 6 -13.57 14.12 24.03
CA LEU A 6 -14.01 14.36 22.66
C LEU A 6 -12.75 14.69 21.85
N ILE A 7 -12.33 13.81 20.94
CA ILE A 7 -11.29 14.14 19.97
C ILE A 7 -11.97 14.52 18.66
N VAL A 8 -11.94 15.81 18.36
CA VAL A 8 -12.31 16.36 17.04
C VAL A 8 -11.07 16.30 16.16
N VAL A 9 -11.07 15.45 15.14
CA VAL A 9 -10.05 15.47 14.09
C VAL A 9 -10.61 16.19 12.88
N SER A 10 -10.27 17.48 12.74
CA SER A 10 -10.47 18.25 11.52
C SER A 10 -9.21 18.19 10.67
N GLY A 11 -9.29 17.48 9.54
CA GLY A 11 -8.22 17.41 8.55
C GLY A 11 -8.81 17.28 7.16
N ARG A 12 -8.84 18.39 6.41
CA ARG A 12 -9.31 18.45 5.02
C ARG A 12 -8.35 17.65 4.12
N CYS A 13 -8.74 16.46 3.70
CA CYS A 13 -8.16 15.78 2.54
C CYS A 13 -9.27 15.00 1.81
N GLY A 14 -10.03 15.73 0.98
CA GLY A 14 -11.32 15.29 0.41
C GLY A 14 -11.26 14.08 -0.54
N PHE A 15 -10.07 13.60 -0.91
CA PHE A 15 -9.93 12.40 -1.76
C PHE A 15 -9.64 11.13 -0.97
N ARG A 16 -8.95 11.22 0.19
CA ARG A 16 -8.67 10.08 1.08
C ARG A 16 -9.91 9.63 1.87
N GLN A 17 -10.80 10.57 2.24
CA GLN A 17 -12.03 10.24 2.96
C GLN A 17 -12.98 9.36 2.12
N ARG A 18 -13.08 9.61 0.80
CA ARG A 18 -14.06 8.90 -0.05
C ARG A 18 -13.76 7.42 -0.23
N ARG A 19 -12.49 7.03 -0.41
CA ARG A 19 -12.12 5.61 -0.55
C ARG A 19 -12.21 4.85 0.78
N LEU A 20 -11.87 5.49 1.90
CA LEU A 20 -12.05 4.91 3.22
C LEU A 20 -13.55 4.75 3.56
N ASN A 21 -14.37 5.76 3.23
CA ASN A 21 -15.81 5.69 3.42
C ASN A 21 -16.46 4.62 2.53
N LEU A 22 -16.00 4.46 1.28
CA LEU A 22 -16.45 3.38 0.39
C LEU A 22 -16.11 1.99 0.95
N ALA A 23 -14.89 1.80 1.47
CA ALA A 23 -14.51 0.55 2.12
C ALA A 23 -15.31 0.29 3.41
N LEU A 24 -15.55 1.33 4.21
CA LEU A 24 -16.36 1.27 5.43
C LEU A 24 -17.84 0.98 5.13
N ASP A 25 -18.42 1.59 4.09
CA ASP A 25 -19.80 1.38 3.70
C ASP A 25 -19.99 0.00 3.07
N PHE A 26 -19.00 -0.50 2.32
CA PHE A 26 -18.98 -1.88 1.83
C PHE A 26 -18.94 -2.89 3.00
N MET A 27 -18.07 -2.65 3.99
CA MET A 27 -17.98 -3.47 5.20
C MET A 27 -19.26 -3.42 6.05
N LYS A 28 -19.90 -2.24 6.18
CA LYS A 28 -21.20 -2.10 6.84
C LYS A 28 -22.29 -2.87 6.11
N ASN A 29 -22.32 -2.82 4.77
CA ASN A 29 -23.31 -3.54 3.97
C ASN A 29 -23.14 -5.06 4.10
N ILE A 30 -21.90 -5.56 4.11
CA ILE A 30 -21.62 -6.98 4.37
C ILE A 30 -22.10 -7.36 5.77
N LEU A 31 -21.79 -6.54 6.79
CA LEU A 31 -22.22 -6.81 8.16
C LEU A 31 -23.76 -6.81 8.28
N LEU A 32 -24.45 -5.87 7.62
CA LEU A 32 -25.91 -5.82 7.59
C LEU A 32 -26.50 -7.07 6.92
N LEU A 33 -25.89 -7.52 5.83
CA LEU A 33 -26.33 -8.70 5.08
C LEU A 33 -26.15 -9.98 5.90
N VAL A 34 -25.04 -10.10 6.65
CA VAL A 34 -24.82 -11.20 7.60
C VAL A 34 -25.84 -11.18 8.74
N ILE A 35 -26.14 -10.02 9.33
CA ILE A 35 -27.17 -9.88 10.38
C ILE A 35 -28.56 -10.24 9.83
N THR A 36 -28.86 -9.83 8.60
CA THR A 36 -30.15 -10.09 7.94
C THR A 36 -30.31 -11.59 7.62
N LEU A 37 -29.25 -12.26 7.19
CA LEU A 37 -29.25 -13.71 6.96
C LEU A 37 -29.45 -14.49 8.27
N ILE A 38 -28.82 -14.05 9.37
CA ILE A 38 -28.99 -14.66 10.69
C ILE A 38 -30.43 -14.47 11.20
N THR A 39 -31.03 -13.28 10.99
CA THR A 39 -32.42 -13.01 11.41
C THR A 39 -33.46 -13.72 10.54
N LEU A 40 -33.21 -13.90 9.25
CA LEU A 40 -34.07 -14.67 8.34
C LEU A 40 -34.06 -16.18 8.67
N ASN A 41 -32.93 -16.73 9.13
CA ASN A 41 -32.86 -18.13 9.56
C ASN A 41 -33.56 -18.41 10.90
N CYS A 42 -33.94 -17.38 11.65
CA CYS A 42 -34.63 -17.49 12.95
C CYS A 42 -36.16 -17.25 12.88
N GLY A 43 -36.76 -17.19 11.68
CA GLY A 43 -38.15 -16.74 11.54
C GLY A 43 -39.07 -17.63 10.69
N LYS A 44 -39.61 -18.72 11.28
CA LYS A 44 -41.01 -19.15 11.10
C LYS A 44 -41.40 -20.22 12.14
N PRO A 45 -42.20 -19.91 13.17
CA PRO A 45 -42.85 -20.94 13.97
C PRO A 45 -44.05 -21.50 13.19
N ASN A 46 -43.95 -22.74 12.71
CA ASN A 46 -45.12 -23.49 12.26
C ASN A 46 -45.92 -23.92 13.51
N LYS A 47 -47.16 -23.42 13.63
CA LYS A 47 -48.14 -23.97 14.58
C LYS A 47 -48.62 -25.34 14.06
N SER A 48 -48.15 -26.41 14.66
CA SER A 48 -48.96 -27.60 14.99
C SER A 48 -48.16 -28.57 15.87
N ASP A 49 -48.71 -28.78 17.05
CA ASP A 49 -48.74 -29.99 17.88
C ASP A 49 -47.47 -30.77 18.26
N SER A 50 -47.25 -30.74 19.58
CA SER A 50 -46.77 -31.81 20.47
C SER A 50 -45.76 -32.82 19.92
N SER A 51 -44.48 -32.61 20.23
CA SER A 51 -43.63 -33.51 21.04
C SER A 51 -42.15 -33.20 20.82
N SER A 52 -41.39 -33.18 21.92
CA SER A 52 -39.93 -33.07 22.02
C SER A 52 -39.27 -31.93 21.22
N SER A 53 -39.34 -30.70 21.74
CA SER A 53 -38.41 -29.64 21.34
C SER A 53 -37.04 -29.88 22.00
N ASN A 54 -36.06 -30.32 21.22
CA ASN A 54 -34.66 -29.99 21.48
C ASN A 54 -34.54 -28.46 21.37
N ILE A 55 -34.76 -27.79 22.49
CA ILE A 55 -34.46 -26.37 22.64
C ILE A 55 -32.93 -26.29 22.58
N ILE A 56 -32.40 -25.99 21.39
CA ILE A 56 -31.07 -25.40 21.32
C ILE A 56 -31.24 -24.03 21.96
N HIS A 57 -30.93 -23.97 23.25
CA HIS A 57 -30.72 -22.72 23.95
C HIS A 57 -29.58 -22.02 23.20
N LEU A 58 -29.93 -21.06 22.35
CA LEU A 58 -28.98 -20.09 21.80
C LEU A 58 -28.57 -19.17 22.94
N ASP A 59 -27.80 -19.75 23.86
CA ASP A 59 -26.99 -18.97 24.76
C ASP A 59 -26.08 -18.09 23.91
N SER A 60 -26.03 -16.82 24.31
CA SER A 60 -24.99 -15.85 24.01
C SER A 60 -25.09 -15.10 22.67
N SER A 61 -25.99 -14.11 22.65
CA SER A 61 -25.71 -12.82 22.00
C SER A 61 -24.29 -12.32 22.33
N ASP A 62 -23.80 -12.63 23.54
CA ASP A 62 -22.45 -12.33 23.98
C ASP A 62 -21.35 -13.09 23.22
N SER A 63 -21.59 -14.33 22.75
CA SER A 63 -20.58 -15.04 21.93
C SER A 63 -20.52 -14.50 20.53
N ILE A 64 -21.66 -14.09 19.95
CA ILE A 64 -21.72 -13.45 18.64
C ILE A 64 -21.04 -12.07 18.73
N ILE A 65 -21.33 -11.28 19.77
CA ILE A 65 -20.67 -9.99 20.01
C ILE A 65 -19.17 -10.16 20.27
N LYS A 66 -18.76 -11.18 21.04
CA LYS A 66 -17.36 -11.49 21.28
C LYS A 66 -16.65 -11.92 20.00
N SER A 67 -17.26 -12.80 19.20
CA SER A 67 -16.74 -13.24 17.90
C SER A 67 -16.63 -12.08 16.92
N LEU A 68 -17.61 -11.18 16.87
CA LEU A 68 -17.56 -9.96 16.05
C LEU A 68 -16.50 -8.98 16.53
N LYS A 69 -16.31 -8.82 17.86
CA LYS A 69 -15.23 -8.02 18.44
C LYS A 69 -13.86 -8.61 18.14
N ASP A 70 -13.72 -9.93 18.21
CA ASP A 70 -12.49 -10.63 17.90
C ASP A 70 -12.18 -10.54 16.40
N THR A 71 -13.19 -10.68 15.54
CA THR A 71 -13.06 -10.53 14.08
C THR A 71 -12.74 -9.10 13.68
N THR A 72 -13.40 -8.09 14.26
CA THR A 72 -13.05 -6.68 14.02
C THR A 72 -11.65 -6.37 14.52
N LYS A 73 -11.25 -6.89 15.69
CA LYS A 73 -9.87 -6.76 16.21
C LYS A 73 -8.84 -7.42 15.28
N ILE A 74 -9.18 -8.53 14.62
CA ILE A 74 -8.35 -9.16 13.59
C ILE A 74 -8.28 -8.27 12.34
N VAL A 75 -9.39 -7.72 11.86
CA VAL A 75 -9.42 -6.84 10.69
C VAL A 75 -8.62 -5.55 10.91
N TYR A 76 -8.69 -4.94 12.09
CA TYR A 76 -7.86 -3.77 12.41
C TYR A 76 -6.36 -4.11 12.59
N LYS A 77 -6.01 -5.38 12.80
CA LYS A 77 -4.62 -5.82 12.97
C LYS A 77 -3.87 -6.00 11.64
N ILE A 78 -4.57 -6.05 10.51
CA ILE A 78 -3.99 -6.35 9.18
C ILE A 78 -4.24 -5.18 8.21
N SER A 79 -4.17 -3.94 8.69
CA SER A 79 -4.13 -2.80 7.78
C SER A 79 -2.67 -2.60 7.35
N PRO A 80 -2.34 -2.79 6.07
CA PRO A 80 -0.95 -2.75 5.64
C PRO A 80 -0.42 -1.32 5.82
N GLN A 81 0.84 -1.21 6.26
CA GLN A 81 1.47 0.08 6.55
C GLN A 81 1.77 0.81 5.24
N LEU A 82 0.96 1.82 4.94
CA LEU A 82 1.03 2.62 3.73
C LEU A 82 1.53 4.02 4.06
N GLU A 83 2.71 4.36 3.58
CA GLU A 83 3.41 5.60 3.92
C GLU A 83 3.78 6.38 2.66
N VAL A 84 3.76 7.72 2.75
CA VAL A 84 4.38 8.58 1.73
C VAL A 84 5.76 8.97 2.23
N ILE A 85 6.78 8.79 1.40
CA ILE A 85 8.18 9.05 1.72
C ILE A 85 8.73 10.05 0.71
N PRO A 86 9.42 11.11 1.19
CA PRO A 86 10.09 12.04 0.30
C PRO A 86 11.26 11.35 -0.43
N LEU A 87 11.44 11.71 -1.68
CA LEU A 87 12.60 11.39 -2.48
C LEU A 87 13.55 12.58 -2.48
N GLU A 88 14.84 12.31 -2.46
CA GLU A 88 15.90 13.30 -2.58
C GLU A 88 16.19 13.51 -4.06
N SER A 89 15.94 14.71 -4.58
CA SER A 89 16.32 15.05 -5.96
C SER A 89 17.83 14.99 -6.11
N GLU A 90 18.30 14.37 -7.18
CA GLU A 90 19.71 14.29 -7.54
C GLU A 90 19.90 15.05 -8.85
N ASP A 91 21.00 15.80 -8.93
CA ASP A 91 21.30 16.57 -10.14
C ASP A 91 21.50 15.61 -11.34
N ILE A 92 20.98 16.04 -12.49
CA ILE A 92 21.15 15.37 -13.78
C ILE A 92 22.25 16.10 -14.53
N GLU A 93 23.46 16.12 -13.99
CA GLU A 93 24.60 16.56 -14.79
C GLU A 93 25.00 15.45 -15.76
N ASP A 94 25.37 15.83 -16.98
CA ASP A 94 25.64 14.94 -18.11
C ASP A 94 26.78 13.90 -17.86
N ASN A 95 27.50 14.00 -16.73
CA ASN A 95 28.65 13.15 -16.39
C ASN A 95 28.59 12.54 -14.97
N ILE A 96 27.44 12.49 -14.31
CA ILE A 96 27.36 11.82 -13.00
C ILE A 96 27.36 10.30 -13.19
N PHE A 97 28.50 9.68 -12.88
CA PHE A 97 28.67 8.24 -12.84
C PHE A 97 28.18 7.68 -11.50
N TYR A 98 27.40 6.61 -11.56
CA TYR A 98 27.08 5.82 -10.37
C TYR A 98 28.31 5.02 -9.95
N THR A 99 28.74 5.19 -8.70
CA THR A 99 30.00 4.61 -8.22
C THR A 99 30.02 3.10 -8.38
N TRP A 100 28.97 2.37 -7.97
CA TRP A 100 28.81 0.93 -8.21
C TRP A 100 27.34 0.51 -8.38
N VAL A 101 26.89 0.39 -9.62
CA VAL A 101 25.56 -0.15 -9.95
C VAL A 101 25.54 -1.66 -9.73
N THR A 102 24.66 -2.13 -8.84
CA THR A 102 24.45 -3.57 -8.61
C THR A 102 23.18 -4.09 -9.26
N PHE A 103 22.22 -3.21 -9.56
CA PHE A 103 21.01 -3.60 -10.28
C PHE A 103 20.44 -2.42 -11.08
N LEU A 104 19.87 -2.74 -12.24
CA LEU A 104 19.17 -1.78 -13.09
C LEU A 104 17.96 -2.48 -13.72
N SER A 105 16.78 -1.86 -13.62
CA SER A 105 15.60 -2.32 -14.34
C SER A 105 14.75 -1.15 -14.78
N GLU A 106 14.13 -1.29 -15.94
CA GLU A 106 13.22 -0.30 -16.50
C GLU A 106 11.81 -0.87 -16.62
N SER A 107 10.83 -0.02 -16.35
CA SER A 107 9.42 -0.35 -16.44
C SER A 107 8.94 -0.40 -17.89
N LYS A 108 7.69 -0.81 -18.08
CA LYS A 108 7.05 -0.74 -19.39
C LYS A 108 6.91 0.72 -19.82
N ILE A 109 7.21 1.00 -21.07
CA ILE A 109 7.01 2.31 -21.70
C ILE A 109 5.50 2.58 -21.77
N LEU A 110 5.08 3.70 -21.18
CA LEU A 110 3.75 4.25 -21.32
C LEU A 110 3.73 5.19 -22.53
N TRP A 111 3.03 4.78 -23.57
CA TRP A 111 2.80 5.60 -24.77
C TRP A 111 1.58 6.50 -24.55
N SER A 112 1.77 7.81 -24.73
CA SER A 112 0.66 8.77 -24.70
C SER A 112 0.02 8.83 -26.08
N GLU A 113 -1.28 8.56 -26.17
CA GLU A 113 -2.04 8.66 -27.43
C GLU A 113 -2.25 10.13 -27.87
N ASN A 114 -2.25 11.06 -26.91
CA ASN A 114 -2.57 12.47 -27.15
C ASN A 114 -1.34 13.37 -27.38
N ASP A 115 -0.13 12.85 -27.15
CA ASP A 115 1.10 13.60 -27.26
C ASP A 115 2.11 12.71 -27.98
N SER A 116 2.08 12.75 -29.32
CA SER A 116 2.82 11.87 -30.24
C SER A 116 4.34 11.94 -30.11
N THR A 117 4.85 12.74 -29.16
CA THR A 117 6.27 13.11 -29.07
C THR A 117 6.96 12.64 -27.81
N ARG A 118 6.25 12.16 -26.77
CA ARG A 118 6.89 11.76 -25.49
C ARG A 118 6.24 10.55 -24.84
N SER A 119 6.90 9.39 -24.97
CA SER A 119 6.59 8.24 -24.13
C SER A 119 7.46 8.23 -22.87
N VAL A 120 6.92 7.66 -21.80
CA VAL A 120 7.52 7.72 -20.46
C VAL A 120 7.76 6.33 -19.92
N ALA A 121 8.93 6.10 -19.34
CA ALA A 121 9.23 4.93 -18.52
C ALA A 121 9.88 5.36 -17.21
N PHE A 122 9.89 4.46 -16.23
CA PHE A 122 10.65 4.62 -15.01
C PHE A 122 11.76 3.59 -14.95
N ARG A 123 12.93 4.01 -14.47
CA ARG A 123 14.06 3.13 -14.22
C ARG A 123 14.40 3.15 -12.75
N VAL A 124 14.57 1.97 -12.19
CA VAL A 124 15.10 1.78 -10.85
C VAL A 124 16.55 1.35 -10.97
N LEU A 125 17.40 1.96 -10.15
CA LEU A 125 18.79 1.61 -10.02
C LEU A 125 19.08 1.31 -8.56
N ILE A 126 19.78 0.21 -8.31
CA ILE A 126 20.33 -0.06 -6.99
C ILE A 126 21.83 0.09 -7.11
N THR A 127 22.40 0.96 -6.27
CA THR A 127 23.85 1.04 -6.11
C THR A 127 24.25 0.48 -4.76
N THR A 128 25.51 0.10 -4.66
CA THR A 128 26.14 -0.21 -3.37
C THR A 128 27.28 0.77 -3.17
N SER A 129 27.41 1.37 -2.00
CA SER A 129 28.57 2.16 -1.60
C SER A 129 29.02 1.64 -0.25
N GLU A 130 30.21 1.05 -0.23
CA GLU A 130 30.75 0.30 0.90
C GLU A 130 29.77 -0.81 1.32
N ILE A 131 29.07 -0.60 2.42
CA ILE A 131 28.08 -1.52 2.99
C ILE A 131 26.63 -1.07 2.73
N TYR A 132 26.40 0.16 2.27
CA TYR A 132 25.04 0.70 2.09
C TYR A 132 24.53 0.51 0.66
N ASN A 133 23.26 0.13 0.52
CA ASN A 133 22.54 0.21 -0.74
C ASN A 133 21.83 1.57 -0.88
N TYR A 134 21.67 2.02 -2.11
CA TYR A 134 20.80 3.15 -2.44
C TYR A 134 19.84 2.75 -3.55
N ILE A 135 18.61 3.24 -3.47
CA ILE A 135 17.60 3.06 -4.51
C ILE A 135 17.41 4.39 -5.21
N TYR A 136 17.82 4.46 -6.47
CA TYR A 136 17.53 5.58 -7.35
C TYR A 136 16.35 5.26 -8.24
N ILE A 137 15.57 6.29 -8.54
CA ILE A 137 14.40 6.28 -9.39
C ILE A 137 14.64 7.37 -10.43
N GLU A 138 14.59 6.99 -11.69
CA GLU A 138 14.72 7.91 -12.81
C GLU A 138 13.44 7.88 -13.64
N LYS A 139 12.94 9.06 -14.00
CA LYS A 139 11.93 9.18 -15.04
C LYS A 139 12.64 9.36 -16.36
N ILE A 140 12.31 8.51 -17.33
CA ILE A 140 12.89 8.49 -18.65
C ILE A 140 11.82 8.93 -19.64
N THR A 141 12.20 9.83 -20.53
CA THR A 141 11.40 10.21 -21.69
C THR A 141 12.06 9.70 -22.96
N TYR A 142 11.24 9.30 -23.91
CA TYR A 142 11.64 8.92 -25.25
C TYR A 142 11.07 9.93 -26.24
N GLY A 143 11.85 10.31 -27.24
CA GLY A 143 11.39 11.12 -28.35
C GLY A 143 10.54 10.33 -29.34
N GLU A 144 10.25 10.95 -30.48
CA GLU A 144 9.50 10.34 -31.58
C GLU A 144 10.10 8.97 -31.97
N GLU A 145 9.23 7.98 -32.20
CA GLU A 145 9.58 6.61 -32.59
C GLU A 145 10.49 5.85 -31.59
N GLY A 146 10.63 6.32 -30.35
CA GLY A 146 11.49 5.69 -29.34
C GLY A 146 12.97 6.10 -29.43
N PHE A 147 13.31 7.04 -30.32
CA PHE A 147 14.66 7.59 -30.42
C PHE A 147 14.90 8.70 -29.37
N GLY A 148 16.16 8.87 -28.94
CA GLY A 148 16.54 9.99 -28.07
C GLY A 148 16.09 9.87 -26.61
N LYS A 149 16.42 8.75 -25.97
CA LYS A 149 16.21 8.50 -24.54
C LYS A 149 16.86 9.59 -23.68
N ARG A 150 16.09 10.25 -22.82
CA ARG A 150 16.56 11.28 -21.88
C ARG A 150 16.07 11.01 -20.47
N ILE A 151 16.93 11.24 -19.48
CA ILE A 151 16.53 11.24 -18.07
C ILE A 151 15.90 12.60 -17.80
N GLU A 152 14.61 12.62 -17.47
CA GLU A 152 13.87 13.84 -17.13
C GLU A 152 14.15 14.26 -15.69
N TYR A 153 14.18 13.30 -14.78
CA TYR A 153 14.64 13.51 -13.41
C TYR A 153 15.26 12.25 -12.83
N ARG A 154 16.08 12.46 -11.81
CA ARG A 154 16.65 11.43 -10.94
C ARG A 154 16.36 11.79 -9.50
N SER A 155 15.90 10.80 -8.75
CA SER A 155 15.65 10.95 -7.32
C SER A 155 16.10 9.71 -6.58
N ARG A 156 16.50 9.88 -5.33
CA ARG A 156 16.95 8.81 -4.44
C ARG A 156 15.94 8.61 -3.32
N LEU A 157 15.67 7.36 -2.97
CA LEU A 157 14.88 7.06 -1.78
C LEU A 157 15.62 7.56 -0.53
N ASN A 158 14.98 8.40 0.28
CA ASN A 158 15.54 8.81 1.57
C ASN A 158 15.53 7.61 2.54
N THR A 159 16.68 6.94 2.66
CA THR A 159 16.84 5.72 3.45
C THR A 159 16.66 5.95 4.94
N ILE A 160 16.99 7.14 5.45
CA ILE A 160 16.84 7.50 6.87
C ILE A 160 15.35 7.52 7.25
N ILE A 161 14.54 8.26 6.48
CA ILE A 161 13.10 8.38 6.71
C ILE A 161 12.41 7.04 6.44
N PHE A 162 12.83 6.32 5.39
CA PHE A 162 12.31 5.00 5.10
C PHE A 162 12.54 4.03 6.27
N SER A 163 13.79 3.93 6.75
CA SER A 163 14.15 3.00 7.83
C SER A 163 13.44 3.34 9.14
N ASP A 164 13.32 4.63 9.48
CA ASP A 164 12.57 5.04 10.67
C ASP A 164 11.08 4.68 10.57
N LYS A 165 10.45 4.92 9.42
CA LYS A 165 9.03 4.62 9.23
C LYS A 165 8.71 3.13 9.32
N PHE A 166 9.51 2.29 8.65
CA PHE A 166 9.27 0.85 8.60
C PHE A 166 10.03 0.03 9.66
N LYS A 167 10.67 0.74 10.61
CA LYS A 167 11.45 0.15 11.71
C LYS A 167 12.44 -0.89 11.18
N ILE A 168 13.17 -0.51 10.13
CA ILE A 168 14.30 -1.27 9.60
C ILE A 168 15.50 -0.92 10.47
N THR A 169 16.07 -1.94 11.09
CA THR A 169 17.20 -1.79 12.02
C THR A 169 18.48 -2.20 11.34
N GLY A 170 19.55 -1.42 11.53
CA GLY A 170 20.87 -1.71 10.97
C GLY A 170 21.13 -0.97 9.67
N GLU A 171 22.10 -1.48 8.92
CA GLU A 171 22.53 -0.90 7.66
C GLU A 171 21.52 -1.20 6.56
N PHE A 172 21.26 -0.22 5.68
CA PHE A 172 20.37 -0.39 4.54
C PHE A 172 21.03 -1.28 3.49
N THR A 173 21.10 -2.58 3.76
CA THR A 173 21.80 -3.61 2.98
C THR A 173 20.83 -4.63 2.39
N GLY A 174 21.31 -5.48 1.48
CA GLY A 174 20.54 -6.61 0.97
C GLY A 174 19.31 -6.22 0.15
N VAL A 175 19.27 -4.99 -0.37
CA VAL A 175 18.17 -4.51 -1.21
C VAL A 175 18.15 -5.32 -2.51
N LYS A 176 17.01 -5.95 -2.79
CA LYS A 176 16.79 -6.69 -4.02
C LYS A 176 15.53 -6.22 -4.70
N PHE A 177 15.65 -5.84 -5.97
CA PHE A 177 14.49 -5.66 -6.82
C PHE A 177 13.85 -7.03 -7.13
N SER A 178 12.52 -7.07 -7.13
CA SER A 178 11.75 -8.26 -7.52
C SER A 178 11.18 -8.11 -8.92
N ASN A 179 10.21 -7.20 -9.10
CA ASN A 179 9.53 -7.00 -10.37
C ASN A 179 8.78 -5.66 -10.41
N TRP A 180 8.52 -5.17 -11.60
CA TRP A 180 7.55 -4.09 -11.82
C TRP A 180 6.12 -4.63 -11.65
N ILE A 181 5.24 -3.83 -11.04
CA ILE A 181 3.79 -4.07 -10.97
C ILE A 181 3.09 -3.27 -12.06
N SER A 182 3.50 -2.02 -12.25
CA SER A 182 2.99 -1.10 -13.27
C SER A 182 4.14 -0.33 -13.92
N TYR A 183 3.83 0.66 -14.76
CA TYR A 183 4.87 1.53 -15.34
C TYR A 183 5.56 2.41 -14.27
N ASN A 184 4.93 2.66 -13.12
CA ASN A 184 5.43 3.54 -12.05
C ASN A 184 5.43 2.89 -10.66
N SER A 185 5.20 1.57 -10.57
CA SER A 185 5.22 0.83 -9.30
C SER A 185 6.03 -0.45 -9.41
N PHE A 186 6.83 -0.75 -8.40
CA PHE A 186 7.65 -1.96 -8.35
C PHE A 186 7.76 -2.53 -6.94
N ILE A 187 8.17 -3.80 -6.88
CA ILE A 187 8.42 -4.53 -5.65
C ILE A 187 9.92 -4.64 -5.42
N PHE A 188 10.34 -4.39 -4.19
CA PHE A 188 11.67 -4.69 -3.73
C PHE A 188 11.61 -5.33 -2.34
N THR A 189 12.72 -5.94 -1.93
CA THR A 189 12.87 -6.56 -0.61
C THR A 189 14.11 -6.03 0.09
N ILE A 190 14.00 -5.83 1.40
CA ILE A 190 15.11 -5.53 2.31
C ILE A 190 14.87 -6.31 3.61
N ASP A 191 15.90 -6.97 4.14
CA ASP A 191 15.80 -7.81 5.34
C ASP A 191 14.63 -8.80 5.34
N ASN A 192 14.40 -9.47 4.20
CA ASN A 192 13.27 -10.38 3.96
C ASN A 192 11.87 -9.75 4.09
N LYS A 193 11.77 -8.43 4.26
CA LYS A 193 10.51 -7.69 4.18
C LYS A 193 10.29 -7.22 2.75
N ARG A 194 9.05 -7.36 2.28
CA ARG A 194 8.65 -7.01 0.91
C ARG A 194 7.95 -5.66 0.92
N PHE A 195 8.34 -4.79 0.00
CA PHE A 195 7.79 -3.46 -0.16
C PHE A 195 7.31 -3.27 -1.58
N GLU A 196 6.16 -2.63 -1.73
CA GLU A 196 5.71 -2.04 -2.99
C GLU A 196 5.94 -0.54 -2.94
N LEU A 197 6.66 -0.01 -3.93
CA LEU A 197 6.90 1.42 -4.11
C LEU A 197 6.17 1.89 -5.35
N THR A 198 5.27 2.85 -5.16
CA THR A 198 4.59 3.59 -6.23
C THR A 198 5.14 5.00 -6.32
N ILE A 199 5.66 5.37 -7.49
CA ILE A 199 6.23 6.69 -7.76
C ILE A 199 5.08 7.66 -8.04
N LEU A 200 4.98 8.71 -7.21
CA LEU A 200 3.93 9.73 -7.35
C LEU A 200 4.40 10.90 -8.21
N ASN A 201 5.63 11.38 -7.94
CA ASN A 201 6.28 12.46 -8.65
C ASN A 201 7.80 12.42 -8.36
N GLN A 202 8.54 13.44 -8.83
CA GLN A 202 10.00 13.52 -8.63
C GLN A 202 10.46 13.59 -7.16
N ASN A 203 9.59 14.01 -6.24
CA ASN A 203 9.94 14.26 -4.85
C ASN A 203 9.24 13.31 -3.88
N GLU A 204 8.34 12.44 -4.34
CA GLU A 204 7.51 11.63 -3.46
C GLU A 204 7.24 10.24 -4.04
N ALA A 205 7.35 9.25 -3.17
CA ALA A 205 6.89 7.89 -3.41
C ALA A 205 5.93 7.45 -2.31
N GLN A 206 4.96 6.64 -2.69
CA GLN A 206 4.12 5.90 -1.76
C GLN A 206 4.68 4.50 -1.60
N ILE A 207 4.86 4.05 -0.36
CA ILE A 207 5.42 2.75 -0.04
C ILE A 207 4.44 1.98 0.84
N LEU A 208 4.20 0.74 0.44
CA LEU A 208 3.37 -0.22 1.14
C LEU A 208 4.27 -1.36 1.63
N LEU A 209 4.26 -1.63 2.94
CA LEU A 209 4.80 -2.89 3.46
C LEU A 209 3.83 -4.02 3.08
N CYS A 210 4.29 -4.95 2.24
CA CYS A 210 3.55 -6.14 1.89
C CYS A 210 3.78 -7.18 3.00
N ASP A 211 2.70 -7.72 3.57
CA ASP A 211 2.80 -8.79 4.56
C ASP A 211 3.63 -9.96 3.99
N SER A 212 4.63 -10.38 4.77
CA SER A 212 5.54 -11.51 4.50
C SER A 212 4.87 -12.84 4.74
#